data_AF-A0A7V2KUG1-F1
#
_entry.id   AF-A0A7V2KUG1-F1
#
_cell.length_a   1.000
_cell.length_b   1.000
_cell.length_c   1.000
_cell.angle_alpha   90.00
_cell.angle_beta   90.00
_cell.angle_gamma   90.00
#
_symmetry.space_group_name_H-M   'P 1'
#
loop_
_entity.id
_entity.type
_entity.pdbx_description
1 polymer ?
#
loop_
_entity_poly.entity_id
_entity_poly.type
_entity_poly.pdbx_seq_one_letter_code
_entity_poly.pdbx_strand_id
1 'polypeptide(L)'
;MDSGALWIIILPLLVAVVLFSFLRGRGGVRRHPDIVQLILNDVKMDQALVSTFYLREKPRRFEMNNWALYKNDIGFLGESLNETLRLTFSMVEDLNHEIKLAKKNKTSHQSIDVNKLTEPLAACRKGLEDWMMENLGTTEPPLKRPSLIGTLFGME
;
A
#
# COMPACT_ATOMS: atom_id res chain seq x y z
N MET A 1 28.44 17.48 -45.86
CA MET A 1 27.87 16.70 -44.75
C MET A 1 26.38 16.68 -44.98
N ASP A 2 25.90 15.58 -45.55
CA ASP A 2 24.59 15.53 -46.18
C ASP A 2 23.49 15.40 -45.12
N SER A 3 22.45 16.21 -45.25
CA SER A 3 21.34 16.32 -44.29
C SER A 3 20.66 14.97 -44.00
N GLY A 4 20.80 13.97 -44.88
CA GLY A 4 20.29 12.61 -44.66
C GLY A 4 21.04 11.82 -43.58
N ALA A 5 22.34 12.09 -43.35
CA ALA A 5 23.13 11.37 -42.34
C ALA A 5 22.75 11.79 -40.91
N LEU A 6 22.27 13.02 -40.72
CA LEU A 6 21.83 13.52 -39.41
C LEU A 6 20.55 12.83 -38.93
N TRP A 7 19.59 12.59 -39.82
CA TRP A 7 18.32 11.92 -39.47
C TRP A 7 18.53 10.46 -39.03
N ILE A 8 19.53 9.79 -39.59
CA ILE A 8 19.89 8.40 -39.24
C ILE A 8 20.42 8.32 -37.79
N ILE A 9 20.99 9.40 -37.26
CA ILE A 9 21.49 9.45 -35.87
C ILE A 9 20.40 9.98 -34.92
N ILE A 10 19.62 10.98 -35.34
CA ILE A 10 18.61 11.62 -34.49
C ILE A 10 17.44 10.69 -34.19
N LEU A 11 16.95 9.93 -35.19
CA LEU A 11 15.81 9.04 -35.01
C LEU A 11 16.04 7.93 -33.96
N PRO A 12 17.14 7.15 -33.99
CA PRO A 12 17.40 6.15 -32.96
C PRO A 12 17.73 6.79 -31.61
N LEU A 13 18.34 7.97 -31.57
CA LEU A 13 18.55 8.71 -30.33
C LEU A 13 17.23 9.10 -29.68
N LEU A 14 16.25 9.57 -30.47
CA LEU A 14 14.94 9.98 -29.98
C LEU A 14 14.11 8.77 -29.53
N VAL A 15 14.15 7.66 -30.27
CA VAL A 15 13.56 6.38 -29.87
C VAL A 15 14.22 5.86 -28.59
N ALA A 16 15.56 5.94 -28.48
CA ALA A 16 16.29 5.56 -27.28
C ALA A 16 15.95 6.45 -26.09
N VAL A 17 15.77 7.76 -26.27
CA VAL A 17 15.34 8.69 -25.20
C VAL A 17 13.91 8.40 -24.75
N VAL A 18 12.99 8.08 -25.68
CA VAL A 18 11.62 7.69 -25.34
C VAL A 18 11.62 6.35 -24.60
N LEU A 19 12.30 5.33 -25.12
CA LEU A 19 12.44 4.02 -24.45
C LEU A 19 13.13 4.14 -23.09
N PHE A 20 14.18 4.96 -23.01
CA PHE A 20 14.88 5.23 -21.76
C PHE A 20 14.01 6.02 -20.79
N SER A 21 13.14 6.92 -21.25
CA SER A 21 12.16 7.60 -20.39
C SER A 21 11.10 6.63 -19.85
N PHE A 22 10.63 5.69 -20.67
CA PHE A 22 9.76 4.60 -20.24
C PHE A 22 10.45 3.61 -19.29
N LEU A 23 11.76 3.39 -19.43
CA LEU A 23 12.55 2.48 -18.57
C LEU A 23 13.08 3.17 -17.30
N ARG A 24 13.34 4.49 -17.33
CA ARG A 24 13.91 5.28 -16.22
C ARG A 24 12.91 5.50 -15.09
N GLY A 25 11.61 5.32 -15.33
CA GLY A 25 10.60 5.20 -14.27
C GLY A 25 10.81 4.00 -13.33
N ARG A 26 11.69 3.05 -13.67
CA ARG A 26 11.90 1.82 -12.88
C ARG A 26 12.94 1.93 -11.76
N GLY A 27 13.57 3.09 -11.57
CA GLY A 27 14.64 3.30 -10.58
C GLY A 27 14.17 3.41 -9.11
N GLY A 28 12.92 3.82 -8.87
CA GLY A 28 12.28 3.86 -7.54
C GLY A 28 11.53 2.57 -7.16
N VAL A 29 11.39 1.64 -8.12
CA VAL A 29 10.50 0.47 -8.08
C VAL A 29 10.89 -0.58 -7.07
N ARG A 30 12.08 -0.54 -6.46
CA ARG A 30 12.41 -1.49 -5.39
C ARG A 30 11.69 -1.21 -4.06
N ARG A 31 11.19 0.01 -3.83
CA ARG A 31 10.54 0.39 -2.56
C ARG A 31 9.02 0.40 -2.64
N HIS A 32 8.46 0.68 -3.81
CA HIS A 32 7.00 0.74 -4.00
C HIS A 32 6.28 -0.59 -3.69
N PRO A 33 6.76 -1.76 -4.14
CA PRO A 33 6.20 -3.06 -3.77
C PRO A 33 6.18 -3.30 -2.26
N ASP A 34 7.28 -2.97 -1.57
CA ASP A 34 7.38 -3.12 -0.12
C ASP A 34 6.34 -2.22 0.58
N ILE A 35 6.14 -0.98 0.11
CA ILE A 35 5.11 -0.07 0.64
C ILE A 35 3.71 -0.64 0.43
N VAL A 36 3.40 -1.07 -0.80
CA VAL A 36 2.09 -1.65 -1.15
C VAL A 36 1.81 -2.89 -0.32
N GLN A 37 2.80 -3.75 -0.13
CA GLN A 37 2.66 -4.94 0.67
C GLN A 37 2.36 -4.61 2.14
N LEU A 38 3.08 -3.64 2.72
CA LEU A 38 2.87 -3.25 4.12
C LEU A 38 1.45 -2.69 4.31
N ILE A 39 1.00 -1.81 3.41
CA ILE A 39 -0.36 -1.26 3.45
C ILE A 39 -1.40 -2.37 3.21
N LEU A 40 -1.17 -3.28 2.26
CA LEU A 40 -2.07 -4.39 1.99
C LEU A 40 -2.21 -5.34 3.19
N ASN A 41 -1.12 -5.59 3.91
CA ASN A 41 -1.13 -6.39 5.12
C ASN A 41 -1.97 -5.72 6.22
N ASP A 42 -1.82 -4.41 6.41
CA ASP A 42 -2.64 -3.64 7.34
C ASP A 42 -4.13 -3.73 6.96
N VAL A 43 -4.47 -3.53 5.67
CA VAL A 43 -5.85 -3.65 5.18
C VAL A 43 -6.43 -5.05 5.44
N LYS A 44 -5.65 -6.12 5.21
CA LYS A 44 -6.08 -7.51 5.48
C LYS A 44 -6.30 -7.77 6.97
N MET A 45 -5.41 -7.24 7.82
CA MET A 45 -5.57 -7.33 9.27
C MET A 45 -6.82 -6.58 9.74
N ASP A 46 -7.07 -5.40 9.18
CA ASP A 46 -8.25 -4.60 9.50
C ASP A 46 -9.55 -5.27 9.03
N GLN A 47 -9.57 -5.91 7.87
CA GLN A 47 -10.71 -6.73 7.43
C GLN A 47 -11.01 -7.87 8.42
N ALA A 48 -9.97 -8.57 8.89
CA ALA A 48 -10.13 -9.61 9.91
C ALA A 48 -10.54 -9.04 11.28
N LEU A 49 -10.17 -7.78 11.55
CA LEU A 49 -10.57 -7.09 12.77
C LEU A 49 -12.04 -6.70 12.72
N VAL A 50 -12.55 -6.19 11.58
CA VAL A 50 -13.98 -5.91 11.36
C VAL A 50 -14.81 -7.18 11.62
N SER A 51 -14.44 -8.31 11.00
CA SER A 51 -15.21 -9.56 11.12
C SER A 51 -15.22 -10.14 12.54
N THR A 52 -14.18 -9.86 13.34
CA THR A 52 -14.08 -10.35 14.72
C THR A 52 -14.39 -9.29 15.77
N PHE A 53 -14.77 -8.07 15.38
CA PHE A 53 -14.83 -6.92 16.27
C PHE A 53 -15.80 -7.12 17.43
N TYR A 54 -17.05 -7.51 17.13
CA TYR A 54 -18.10 -7.70 18.13
C TYR A 54 -17.96 -8.99 18.93
N LEU A 55 -17.15 -9.94 18.45
CA LEU A 55 -16.86 -11.20 19.15
C LEU A 55 -15.84 -11.03 20.28
N ARG A 56 -15.11 -9.90 20.28
CA ARG A 56 -14.06 -9.62 21.27
C ARG A 56 -14.65 -8.96 22.50
N GLU A 57 -14.22 -9.44 23.67
CA GLU A 57 -14.53 -8.80 24.96
C GLU A 57 -13.89 -7.41 25.07
N LYS A 58 -12.70 -7.22 24.48
CA LYS A 58 -11.98 -5.94 24.46
C LYS A 58 -11.81 -5.46 23.01
N PRO A 59 -12.29 -4.25 22.66
CA PRO A 59 -12.15 -3.74 21.29
C PRO A 59 -10.67 -3.51 20.98
N ARG A 60 -10.21 -3.94 19.81
CA ARG A 60 -8.85 -3.66 19.30
C ARG A 60 -8.91 -2.48 18.33
N ARG A 61 -7.85 -1.68 18.29
CA ARG A 61 -7.71 -0.60 17.30
C ARG A 61 -7.26 -1.18 15.97
N PHE A 62 -7.71 -0.58 14.89
CA PHE A 62 -7.28 -0.84 13.53
C PHE A 62 -5.82 -0.37 13.30
N GLU A 63 -5.15 -0.99 12.36
CA GLU A 63 -3.75 -0.73 12.01
C GLU A 63 -3.62 0.59 11.24
N MET A 64 -2.76 1.48 11.75
CA MET A 64 -2.54 2.81 11.16
C MET A 64 -1.04 3.12 10.97
N ASN A 65 -0.16 2.23 11.43
CA ASN A 65 1.26 2.53 11.54
C ASN A 65 1.91 2.67 10.15
N ASN A 66 1.72 1.69 9.26
CA ASN A 66 2.34 1.76 7.93
C ASN A 66 1.66 2.85 7.08
N TRP A 67 0.34 3.02 7.23
CA TRP A 67 -0.35 4.13 6.59
C TRP A 67 0.22 5.49 6.99
N ALA A 68 0.41 5.75 8.29
CA ALA A 68 0.95 7.01 8.79
C ALA A 68 2.36 7.30 8.24
N LEU A 69 3.17 6.25 8.06
CA LEU A 69 4.52 6.34 7.50
C LEU A 69 4.52 6.62 5.99
N TYR A 70 3.63 5.98 5.23
CA TYR A 70 3.72 5.95 3.77
C TYR A 70 2.64 6.77 3.04
N LYS A 71 1.68 7.39 3.73
CA LYS A 71 0.59 8.17 3.09
C LYS A 71 1.05 9.28 2.14
N ASN A 72 2.29 9.76 2.29
CA ASN A 72 2.87 10.78 1.41
C ASN A 72 3.65 10.18 0.23
N ASP A 73 3.99 8.88 0.29
CA ASP A 73 4.83 8.19 -0.68
C ASP A 73 4.02 7.30 -1.65
N ILE A 74 2.70 7.29 -1.54
CA ILE A 74 1.78 6.46 -2.36
C ILE A 74 1.41 7.09 -3.71
N GLY A 75 2.01 8.23 -4.10
CA GLY A 75 1.70 8.92 -5.36
C GLY A 75 1.76 8.03 -6.61
N PHE A 76 2.52 6.94 -6.58
CA PHE A 76 2.66 5.96 -7.66
C PHE A 76 1.45 5.03 -7.88
N LEU A 77 0.49 4.97 -6.93
CA LEU A 77 -0.69 4.10 -7.00
C LEU A 77 -1.79 4.61 -7.94
N GLY A 78 -1.64 5.82 -8.49
CA GLY A 78 -2.69 6.50 -9.24
C GLY A 78 -3.68 7.24 -8.33
N GLU A 79 -4.32 8.27 -8.89
CA GLU A 79 -5.14 9.22 -8.13
C GLU A 79 -6.35 8.55 -7.46
N SER A 80 -7.08 7.71 -8.20
CA SER A 80 -8.26 7.00 -7.71
C SER A 80 -7.97 6.07 -6.52
N LEU A 81 -6.90 5.27 -6.60
CA LEU A 81 -6.51 4.37 -5.51
C LEU A 81 -5.99 5.15 -4.30
N ASN A 82 -5.24 6.24 -4.54
CA ASN A 82 -4.78 7.12 -3.46
C ASN A 82 -5.93 7.79 -2.71
N GLU A 83 -6.93 8.30 -3.42
CA GLU A 83 -8.12 8.88 -2.81
C GLU A 83 -8.88 7.84 -1.99
N THR A 84 -9.10 6.64 -2.56
CA THR A 84 -9.78 5.54 -1.87
C THR A 84 -9.06 5.14 -0.59
N LEU A 85 -7.73 5.02 -0.61
CA LEU A 85 -6.93 4.75 0.59
C LEU A 85 -7.04 5.88 1.61
N ARG A 86 -6.94 7.14 1.18
CA ARG A 86 -7.05 8.31 2.09
C ARG A 86 -8.40 8.37 2.77
N LEU A 87 -9.48 8.19 2.02
CA LEU A 87 -10.84 8.16 2.57
C LEU A 87 -11.02 7.00 3.55
N THR A 88 -10.58 5.79 3.17
CA THR A 88 -10.70 4.59 4.00
C THR A 88 -9.92 4.75 5.30
N PHE A 89 -8.65 5.17 5.25
CA PHE A 89 -7.85 5.35 6.45
C PHE A 89 -8.30 6.53 7.30
N SER A 90 -8.95 7.55 6.73
CA SER A 90 -9.65 8.58 7.52
C SER A 90 -10.78 7.98 8.35
N MET A 91 -11.60 7.10 7.75
CA MET A 91 -12.67 6.40 8.49
C MET A 91 -12.10 5.47 9.58
N VAL A 92 -10.95 4.84 9.31
CA VAL A 92 -10.21 4.04 10.29
C VAL A 92 -9.74 4.90 11.47
N GLU A 93 -9.25 6.11 11.21
CA GLU A 93 -8.85 7.07 12.25
C GLU A 93 -10.02 7.45 13.16
N ASP A 94 -11.16 7.79 12.56
CA ASP A 94 -12.39 8.15 13.29
C ASP A 94 -12.86 7.00 14.19
N LEU A 95 -12.88 5.78 13.66
CA LEU A 95 -13.25 4.60 14.44
C LEU A 95 -12.23 4.28 15.55
N ASN A 96 -10.95 4.45 15.28
CA ASN A 96 -9.92 4.32 16.31
C ASN A 96 -10.08 5.34 17.43
N HIS A 97 -10.53 6.55 17.10
CA HIS A 97 -10.88 7.57 18.09
C HIS A 97 -12.11 7.15 18.92
N GLU A 98 -13.19 6.67 18.30
CA GLU A 98 -14.37 6.14 18.99
C GLU A 98 -14.00 4.98 19.93
N ILE A 99 -13.20 4.01 19.46
CA ILE A 99 -12.71 2.88 20.27
C ILE A 99 -11.90 3.38 21.47
N LYS A 100 -11.06 4.40 21.27
CA LYS A 100 -10.25 4.99 22.35
C LYS A 100 -11.16 5.67 23.38
N LEU A 101 -12.20 6.37 22.96
CA LEU A 101 -13.18 6.99 23.86
C LEU A 101 -13.98 5.94 24.63
N ALA A 102 -14.47 4.90 23.94
CA ALA A 102 -15.22 3.82 24.58
C ALA A 102 -14.38 3.11 25.67
N LYS A 103 -13.11 2.83 25.37
CA LYS A 103 -12.15 2.30 26.35
C LYS A 103 -11.95 3.23 27.55
N LYS A 104 -11.78 4.52 27.30
CA LYS A 104 -11.56 5.53 28.35
C LYS A 104 -12.76 5.65 29.27
N ASN A 105 -13.96 5.64 28.70
CA ASN A 105 -15.22 5.83 29.42
C ASN A 105 -15.81 4.52 29.97
N LYS A 106 -15.16 3.36 29.72
CA LYS A 106 -15.64 2.01 30.07
C LYS A 106 -17.05 1.74 29.55
N THR A 107 -17.39 2.29 28.38
CA THR A 107 -18.69 2.09 27.73
C THR A 107 -18.64 0.88 26.80
N SER A 108 -19.81 0.30 26.51
CA SER A 108 -19.92 -0.79 25.55
C SER A 108 -19.43 -0.35 24.16
N HIS A 109 -18.62 -1.19 23.52
CA HIS A 109 -18.13 -1.00 22.15
C HIS A 109 -19.10 -1.53 21.08
N GLN A 110 -20.25 -2.08 21.48
CA GLN A 110 -21.26 -2.60 20.56
C GLN A 110 -21.94 -1.51 19.72
N SER A 111 -21.92 -0.25 20.17
CA SER A 111 -22.49 0.88 19.43
C SER A 111 -21.56 1.44 18.34
N ILE A 112 -20.32 0.97 18.27
CA ILE A 112 -19.35 1.40 17.25
C ILE A 112 -19.66 0.64 15.96
N ASP A 113 -20.04 1.36 14.91
CA ASP A 113 -20.32 0.76 13.59
C ASP A 113 -19.02 0.60 12.79
N VAL A 114 -18.42 -0.58 12.94
CA VAL A 114 -17.22 -0.96 12.16
C VAL A 114 -17.57 -1.53 10.79
N ASN A 115 -18.84 -1.88 10.54
CA ASN A 115 -19.24 -2.53 9.30
C ASN A 115 -19.13 -1.59 8.10
N LYS A 116 -19.19 -0.27 8.34
CA LYS A 116 -18.92 0.76 7.32
C LYS A 116 -17.53 0.67 6.69
N LEU A 117 -16.56 -0.01 7.34
CA LEU A 117 -15.23 -0.24 6.77
C LEU A 117 -15.16 -1.45 5.83
N THR A 118 -16.18 -2.30 5.78
CA THR A 118 -16.13 -3.56 5.00
C THR A 118 -15.92 -3.31 3.51
N GLU A 119 -16.74 -2.44 2.92
CA GLU A 119 -16.65 -2.12 1.49
C GLU A 119 -15.39 -1.28 1.16
N PRO A 120 -15.07 -0.20 1.90
CA PRO A 120 -13.86 0.60 1.63
C PRO A 120 -12.57 -0.22 1.76
N LEU A 121 -12.46 -1.09 2.77
CA LEU A 121 -11.30 -1.97 2.91
C LEU A 121 -11.22 -3.02 1.79
N ALA A 122 -12.36 -3.55 1.33
CA ALA A 122 -12.39 -4.45 0.18
C ALA A 122 -11.95 -3.76 -1.11
N ALA A 123 -12.37 -2.52 -1.33
CA ALA A 123 -11.94 -1.70 -2.46
C ALA A 123 -10.43 -1.41 -2.41
N CYS A 124 -9.91 -0.99 -1.25
CA CYS A 124 -8.47 -0.77 -1.05
C CYS A 124 -7.65 -2.04 -1.31
N ARG A 125 -8.09 -3.17 -0.74
CA ARG A 125 -7.43 -4.47 -0.95
C ARG A 125 -7.35 -4.81 -2.43
N LYS A 126 -8.48 -4.76 -3.12
CA LYS A 126 -8.55 -5.07 -4.54
C LYS A 126 -7.63 -4.16 -5.35
N GLY A 127 -7.69 -2.84 -5.14
CA GLY A 127 -6.85 -1.90 -5.86
C GLY A 127 -5.35 -2.12 -5.63
N LEU A 128 -4.94 -2.45 -4.40
CA LEU A 128 -3.54 -2.79 -4.08
C LEU A 128 -3.10 -4.12 -4.71
N GLU A 129 -3.98 -5.14 -4.72
CA GLU A 129 -3.72 -6.43 -5.36
C GLU A 129 -3.63 -6.30 -6.89
N ASP A 130 -4.54 -5.53 -7.51
CA ASP A 130 -4.54 -5.22 -8.94
C ASP A 130 -3.26 -4.46 -9.32
N TRP A 131 -2.86 -3.44 -8.53
CA TRP A 131 -1.61 -2.73 -8.76
C TRP A 131 -0.39 -3.66 -8.69
N MET A 132 -0.34 -4.59 -7.73
CA MET A 132 0.76 -5.57 -7.65
C MET A 132 0.76 -6.51 -8.86
N MET A 133 -0.42 -6.99 -9.28
CA MET A 133 -0.54 -7.86 -10.45
C MET A 133 -0.04 -7.16 -11.73
N GLU A 134 -0.41 -5.90 -11.94
CA GLU A 134 -0.01 -5.10 -13.11
C GLU A 134 1.49 -4.75 -13.11
N ASN A 135 2.08 -4.49 -11.95
CA ASN A 135 3.47 -4.01 -11.85
C ASN A 135 4.50 -5.12 -11.61
N LEU A 136 4.12 -6.22 -10.94
CA LEU A 136 5.01 -7.31 -10.52
C LEU A 136 4.67 -8.64 -11.17
N GLY A 137 3.48 -8.78 -11.77
CA GLY A 137 3.00 -10.05 -12.31
C GLY A 137 2.60 -11.08 -11.24
N THR A 138 2.63 -10.70 -9.96
CA THR A 138 2.22 -11.54 -8.82
C THR A 138 1.48 -10.72 -7.79
N THR A 139 0.48 -11.32 -7.13
CA THR A 139 -0.22 -10.74 -5.97
C THR A 139 0.50 -11.03 -4.65
N GLU A 140 1.54 -11.88 -4.70
CA GLU A 140 2.42 -12.18 -3.57
C GLU A 140 3.85 -11.76 -3.93
N PRO A 141 4.51 -10.94 -3.12
CA PRO A 141 5.91 -10.61 -3.37
C PRO A 141 6.80 -11.82 -3.05
N PRO A 142 8.02 -11.88 -3.64
CA PRO A 142 8.98 -12.90 -3.28
C PRO A 142 9.24 -12.81 -1.78
N LEU A 143 9.01 -13.91 -1.06
CA LEU A 143 9.35 -14.04 0.36
C LEU A 143 10.76 -13.49 0.57
N LYS A 144 10.87 -12.40 1.35
CA LYS A 144 12.14 -11.92 1.90
C LYS A 144 12.63 -13.01 2.84
N ARG A 145 13.25 -14.07 2.28
CA ARG A 145 13.93 -15.08 3.09
C ARG A 145 14.98 -14.32 3.88
N PRO A 146 15.03 -14.45 5.22
CA PRO A 146 16.16 -13.94 5.97
C PRO A 146 17.40 -14.53 5.31
N SER A 147 18.32 -13.66 4.86
CA SER A 147 19.56 -14.16 4.29
C SER A 147 20.23 -14.94 5.41
N LEU A 148 20.62 -16.19 5.15
CA LEU A 148 21.34 -17.02 6.13
C LEU A 148 22.60 -16.32 6.66
N ILE A 149 23.11 -15.33 5.92
CA ILE A 149 24.26 -14.49 6.27
C ILE A 149 23.91 -13.53 7.42
N GLY A 150 22.71 -12.95 7.47
CA GLY A 150 22.30 -12.04 8.57
C GLY A 150 22.22 -12.76 9.92
N THR A 151 21.67 -13.98 9.93
CA THR A 151 21.57 -14.80 11.14
C THR A 151 22.92 -15.38 11.59
N LEU A 152 23.87 -15.56 10.67
CA LEU A 152 25.22 -16.07 10.98
C LEU A 152 26.17 -14.99 11.51
N PHE A 153 26.02 -13.74 11.08
CA PHE A 153 26.98 -12.68 11.38
C PHE A 153 26.50 -11.64 12.38
N GLY A 154 25.30 -11.78 12.96
CA GLY A 154 24.85 -10.96 14.09
C GLY A 154 24.90 -9.46 13.83
N MET A 155 24.70 -9.04 12.58
CA MET A 155 24.59 -7.62 12.23
C MET A 155 23.13 -7.21 12.31
N GLU A 156 22.69 -6.84 13.52
CA GLU A 156 21.60 -5.89 13.75
C GLU A 156 22.16 -4.58 14.30
#